data_AF-A0A7V5C8L6-F1
#
_entry.id   AF-A0A7V5C8L6-F1
#
_cell.length_a   1.000
_cell.length_b   1.000
_cell.length_c   1.000
_cell.angle_alpha   90.00
_cell.angle_beta   90.00
_cell.angle_gamma   90.00
#
_symmetry.space_group_name_H-M   'P 1'
#
loop_
_entity.id
_entity.type
_entity.pdbx_description
1 polymer ?
#
loop_
_entity_poly.entity_id
_entity_poly.type
_entity_poly.pdbx_seq_one_letter_code
_entity_poly.pdbx_strand_id
1 'polypeptide(L)' 'LDKNEYKTGIRITDKEIERLNMERADFHGEWNYKISPRKTH' A
#
# COMPACT_ATOMS: atom_id res chain seq x y z
N LEU A 1 0.18 17.30 -19.49
CA LEU A 1 -0.71 16.13 -19.53
C LEU A 1 0.17 14.91 -19.33
N ASP A 2 0.01 14.22 -18.21
CA ASP A 2 0.76 12.99 -17.94
C ASP A 2 0.28 11.92 -18.94
N LYS A 3 1.22 11.31 -19.67
CA LYS A 3 0.94 10.33 -20.74
C LYS A 3 1.13 8.88 -20.26
N ASN A 4 1.35 8.66 -18.97
CA ASN A 4 1.64 7.34 -18.46
C ASN A 4 0.38 6.47 -18.45
N GLU A 5 0.53 5.23 -18.92
CA GLU A 5 -0.52 4.22 -18.84
C GLU A 5 -0.55 3.62 -17.42
N TYR A 6 -1.51 4.04 -16.62
CA TYR A 6 -1.74 3.48 -15.29
C TYR A 6 -2.56 2.20 -15.40
N LYS A 7 -1.87 1.06 -15.35
CA LYS A 7 -2.53 -0.25 -15.29
C LYS A 7 -3.42 -0.33 -14.05
N THR A 8 -4.66 -0.75 -14.24
CA THR A 8 -5.65 -0.85 -13.17
C THR A 8 -5.37 -2.06 -12.28
N GLY A 9 -4.88 -1.78 -11.07
CA GLY A 9 -4.78 -2.75 -9.98
C GLY A 9 -3.70 -3.83 -10.18
N ILE A 10 -3.12 -4.26 -9.07
CA ILE A 10 -2.24 -5.44 -9.02
C ILE A 10 -2.88 -6.40 -8.04
N ARG A 11 -3.15 -7.64 -8.46
CA ARG A 11 -3.62 -8.67 -7.53
C ARG A 11 -2.41 -9.17 -6.75
N ILE A 12 -2.40 -8.87 -5.46
CA ILE A 12 -1.39 -9.34 -4.51
C ILE A 12 -1.98 -10.43 -3.62
N THR A 13 -1.13 -11.36 -3.25
CA THR A 13 -1.48 -12.48 -2.36
C THR A 13 -1.46 -12.04 -0.89
N ASP A 14 -2.12 -12.79 -0.01
CA ASP A 14 -2.10 -12.51 1.44
C ASP A 14 -0.67 -12.47 1.99
N LYS A 15 0.20 -13.38 1.52
CA LYS A 15 1.62 -13.41 1.88
C LYS A 15 2.38 -12.14 1.48
N GLU A 16 1.95 -11.47 0.42
CA GLU A 16 2.53 -10.19 -0.02
C GLU A 16 1.99 -9.04 0.83
N ILE A 17 0.71 -9.08 1.20
CA ILE A 17 0.12 -8.13 2.16
C ILE A 17 0.81 -8.25 3.52
N GLU A 18 1.00 -9.47 4.05
CA GLU A 18 1.70 -9.72 5.32
C GLU A 18 3.14 -9.22 5.30
N ARG A 19 3.74 -9.19 4.12
CA ARG A 19 5.09 -8.67 3.87
C ARG A 19 5.15 -7.15 3.83
N LEU A 20 4.03 -6.47 3.63
CA LEU A 20 3.94 -5.01 3.73
C LEU A 20 3.96 -4.61 5.21
N ASN A 21 4.76 -3.60 5.54
CA ASN A 21 4.70 -2.98 6.87
C ASN A 21 3.46 -2.08 6.94
N MET A 22 2.28 -2.71 6.99
CA MET A 22 1.00 -2.02 7.12
C MET A 22 0.63 -1.93 8.60
N GLU A 23 0.56 -0.71 9.09
CA GLU A 23 0.21 -0.38 10.47
C GLU A 23 -1.15 0.31 10.49
N ARG A 24 -1.99 0.01 11.49
CA ARG A 24 -3.26 0.71 11.68
C ARG A 24 -2.92 2.17 12.01
N ALA A 25 -3.39 3.07 11.18
CA ALA A 25 -3.26 4.50 11.39
C ALA A 25 -4.52 5.04 12.07
N ASP A 26 -4.44 6.27 12.57
CA ASP A 26 -5.62 7.03 12.96
C ASP A 26 -6.60 7.11 11.80
N PHE A 27 -7.88 7.28 12.14
CA PHE A 27 -8.92 7.36 11.14
C PHE A 27 -8.89 8.73 10.46
N HIS A 28 -8.64 8.76 9.15
CA HIS A 28 -8.55 9.97 8.34
C HIS A 28 -9.77 10.12 7.39
N GLY A 29 -10.93 9.61 7.80
CA GLY A 29 -12.18 9.67 7.03
C GLY A 29 -12.46 8.37 6.26
N GLU A 30 -11.75 8.11 5.16
CA GLU A 30 -12.01 6.91 4.34
C GLU A 30 -10.92 5.84 4.50
N TRP A 31 -9.87 6.15 5.25
CA TRP A 31 -8.73 5.24 5.45
C TRP A 31 -8.22 5.27 6.90
N ASN A 32 -7.71 4.12 7.35
CA ASN A 32 -7.23 3.85 8.71
C ASN A 32 -5.98 2.95 8.72
N TYR A 33 -5.21 2.95 7.63
CA TYR A 33 -3.98 2.18 7.50
C TYR A 33 -2.88 3.01 6.86
N LYS A 34 -1.64 2.75 7.25
CA LYS A 34 -0.43 3.36 6.71
C LYS A 34 0.53 2.26 6.30
N ILE A 35 1.18 2.43 5.16
CA ILE A 35 2.23 1.53 4.69
C ILE A 35 3.57 2.24 4.91
N SER A 36 4.39 1.69 5.80
CA SER A 36 5.73 2.21 6.08
C SER A 36 6.76 1.58 5.14
N PRO A 37 7.84 2.30 4.77
CA PRO A 37 8.94 1.73 4.00
C PRO A 37 9.46 0.47 4.68
N ARG A 38 9.74 -0.56 3.88
CA ARG A 38 10.44 -1.75 4.37
C ARG A 38 11.85 -1.30 4.71
N LYS A 39 12.31 -1.54 5.94
CA LYS A 39 13.70 -1.26 6.33
C LYS A 39 14.62 -2.18 5.50
N THR A 40 15.05 -1.72 4.34
CA THR A 40 16.17 -2.30 3.61
C THR A 40 17.44 -1.87 4.35
N HIS A 41 18.08 -2.81 5.02
CA HIS A 41 19.46 -2.64 5.49
C HIS A 41 20.40 -3.07 4.36
#